data_AF-A0A318U3I4-F1
#
_entry.id   AF-A0A318U3I4-F1
#
_cell.length_a   1.000
_cell.length_b   1.000
_cell.length_c   1.000
_cell.angle_alpha   90.00
_cell.angle_beta   90.00
_cell.angle_gamma   90.00
#
_symmetry.space_group_name_H-M   'P 1'
#
loop_
_entity.id
_entity.type
_entity.pdbx_description
1 polymer ?
#
loop_
_entity_poly.entity_id
_entity_poly.type
_entity_poly.pdbx_seq_one_letter_code
_entity_poly.pdbx_strand_id
1 'polypeptide(L)'
;MKSFMQAGSNLTIPAPAAVSSDEVVIAGNIVGIAAGGAGAGDLVDVVVTGVFDLPKVAANAFTLGAVVYWNATSKLATSTASGNTKLGVAVEAAPADTASVRVRLSGF
;
A
#
# COMPACT_ATOMS: atom_id res chain seq x y z
N MET A 1 -23.19 -19.92 -8.58
CA MET A 1 -21.89 -19.23 -8.42
C MET A 1 -20.94 -19.74 -9.51
N LYS A 2 -21.11 -19.26 -10.76
CA LYS A 2 -20.27 -19.67 -11.92
C LYS A 2 -19.17 -18.65 -12.26
N SER A 3 -19.20 -17.48 -11.60
CA SER A 3 -18.38 -16.32 -11.93
C SER A 3 -17.57 -15.81 -10.72
N PHE A 4 -17.61 -16.49 -9.59
CA PHE A 4 -16.78 -16.14 -8.43
C PHE A 4 -15.40 -16.78 -8.61
N MET A 5 -14.39 -15.94 -8.81
CA MET A 5 -13.01 -16.39 -9.02
C MET A 5 -12.22 -16.43 -7.70
N GLN A 6 -12.31 -15.37 -6.88
CA GLN A 6 -11.68 -15.31 -5.56
C GLN A 6 -12.22 -14.15 -4.72
N ALA A 7 -11.93 -14.18 -3.40
CA ALA A 7 -12.32 -13.14 -2.45
C ALA A 7 -11.66 -11.77 -2.71
N GLY A 8 -10.62 -11.71 -3.53
CA GLY A 8 -9.95 -10.47 -3.92
C GLY A 8 -9.03 -9.86 -2.86
N SER A 9 -8.82 -10.52 -1.72
CA SER A 9 -7.90 -10.06 -0.67
C SER A 9 -6.43 -10.11 -1.10
N ASN A 10 -6.09 -11.15 -1.87
CA ASN A 10 -4.80 -11.35 -2.49
C ASN A 10 -5.03 -11.48 -4.00
N LEU A 11 -4.28 -10.73 -4.79
CA LEU A 11 -4.39 -10.70 -6.22
C LEU A 11 -3.04 -11.08 -6.83
N THR A 12 -2.99 -12.21 -7.53
CA THR A 12 -1.81 -12.60 -8.31
C THR A 12 -1.81 -11.81 -9.61
N ILE A 13 -0.85 -10.89 -9.76
CA ILE A 13 -0.69 -10.05 -10.95
C ILE A 13 0.76 -10.06 -11.44
N PRO A 14 1.00 -9.81 -12.74
CA PRO A 14 2.36 -9.56 -13.20
C PRO A 14 2.89 -8.28 -12.54
N ALA A 15 4.06 -8.36 -11.91
CA ALA A 15 4.65 -7.25 -11.20
C ALA A 15 5.01 -6.12 -12.21
N PRO A 16 4.53 -4.88 -12.00
CA PRO A 16 4.81 -3.77 -12.91
C PRO A 16 6.30 -3.35 -12.90
N ALA A 17 7.00 -3.66 -11.81
CA ALA A 17 8.44 -3.49 -11.65
C ALA A 17 8.97 -4.61 -10.74
N ALA A 18 10.29 -4.71 -10.59
CA ALA A 18 10.86 -5.58 -9.57
C ALA A 18 10.45 -5.06 -8.18
N VAL A 19 9.83 -5.94 -7.39
CA VAL A 19 9.29 -5.63 -6.07
C VAL A 19 9.85 -6.60 -5.04
N SER A 20 10.09 -6.11 -3.83
CA SER A 20 10.45 -6.94 -2.68
C SER A 20 9.22 -7.30 -1.84
N SER A 21 9.35 -8.29 -0.94
CA SER A 21 8.33 -8.52 0.09
C SER A 21 8.08 -7.25 0.90
N ASP A 22 6.83 -7.03 1.27
CA ASP A 22 6.36 -5.88 2.04
C ASP A 22 6.52 -4.52 1.32
N GLU A 23 6.83 -4.55 0.03
CA GLU A 23 6.86 -3.35 -0.80
C GLU A 23 5.47 -3.02 -1.34
N VAL A 24 5.16 -1.72 -1.41
CA VAL A 24 3.92 -1.25 -2.01
C VAL A 24 3.97 -1.44 -3.52
N VAL A 25 3.03 -2.20 -4.04
CA VAL A 25 2.85 -2.44 -5.48
C VAL A 25 1.71 -1.58 -5.99
N ILE A 26 1.97 -0.83 -7.06
CA ILE A 26 0.98 0.00 -7.75
C ILE A 26 0.91 -0.46 -9.20
N ALA A 27 -0.15 -1.20 -9.53
CA ALA A 27 -0.47 -1.64 -10.88
C ALA A 27 -1.73 -0.91 -11.36
N GLY A 28 -1.55 0.30 -11.88
CA GLY A 28 -2.67 1.19 -12.23
C GLY A 28 -3.45 1.60 -10.98
N ASN A 29 -4.73 1.23 -10.92
CA ASN A 29 -5.58 1.44 -9.74
C ASN A 29 -5.46 0.29 -8.72
N ILE A 30 -4.75 -0.79 -9.01
CA ILE A 30 -4.56 -1.87 -8.03
C ILE A 30 -3.38 -1.48 -7.15
N VAL A 31 -3.68 -1.13 -5.90
CA VAL A 31 -2.70 -0.72 -4.89
C VAL A 31 -2.74 -1.72 -3.74
N GLY A 32 -1.59 -2.28 -3.41
CA GLY A 32 -1.47 -3.20 -2.29
C GLY A 32 -0.02 -3.43 -1.90
N ILE A 33 0.21 -4.49 -1.13
CA ILE A 33 1.53 -4.85 -0.63
C ILE A 33 1.93 -6.22 -1.17
N ALA A 34 3.15 -6.33 -1.67
CA ALA A 34 3.69 -7.59 -2.15
C ALA A 34 3.88 -8.58 -0.99
N ALA A 35 3.28 -9.76 -1.08
CA ALA A 35 3.49 -10.85 -0.14
C ALA A 35 4.83 -11.57 -0.35
N GLY A 36 5.53 -11.30 -1.46
CA GLY A 36 6.82 -11.88 -1.79
C GLY A 36 7.55 -11.07 -2.85
N GLY A 37 8.85 -11.32 -3.00
CA GLY A 37 9.65 -10.67 -4.03
C GLY A 37 9.41 -11.26 -5.41
N ALA A 38 9.36 -10.41 -6.43
CA ALA A 38 9.19 -10.83 -7.83
C ALA A 38 9.94 -9.88 -8.78
N GLY A 39 10.47 -10.43 -9.87
CA GLY A 39 11.04 -9.64 -10.95
C GLY A 39 9.97 -8.90 -11.75
N ALA A 40 10.36 -7.90 -12.54
CA ALA A 40 9.43 -7.21 -13.42
C ALA A 40 8.84 -8.20 -14.44
N GLY A 41 7.51 -8.28 -14.50
CA GLY A 41 6.77 -9.22 -15.35
C GLY A 41 6.53 -10.60 -14.73
N ASP A 42 7.17 -10.95 -13.61
CA ASP A 42 6.88 -12.17 -12.87
C ASP A 42 5.57 -12.04 -12.09
N LEU A 43 4.92 -13.17 -11.81
CA LEU A 43 3.71 -13.19 -11.01
C LEU A 43 4.04 -12.92 -9.54
N VAL A 44 3.35 -11.93 -8.95
CA VAL A 44 3.44 -11.58 -7.54
C VAL A 44 2.06 -11.57 -6.91
N ASP A 45 1.97 -12.08 -5.68
CA ASP A 45 0.76 -11.99 -4.87
C ASP A 45 0.73 -10.64 -4.15
N VAL A 46 -0.25 -9.81 -4.51
CA VAL A 46 -0.45 -8.48 -3.92
C VAL A 46 -1.63 -8.52 -2.97
N VAL A 47 -1.38 -8.20 -1.71
CA VAL A 47 -2.41 -8.05 -0.69
C VAL A 47 -3.01 -6.65 -0.78
N VAL A 48 -4.28 -6.56 -1.16
CA VAL A 48 -4.99 -5.28 -1.38
C VAL A 48 -5.92 -4.91 -0.23
N THR A 49 -6.08 -5.81 0.75
CA THR A 49 -6.90 -5.59 1.95
C THR A 49 -6.13 -5.94 3.21
N GLY A 50 -6.25 -5.11 4.25
CA GLY A 50 -5.60 -5.39 5.54
C GLY A 50 -5.07 -4.12 6.18
N VAL A 51 -4.39 -4.28 7.31
CA VAL A 51 -3.65 -3.23 8.00
C VAL A 51 -2.18 -3.56 7.94
N PHE A 52 -1.38 -2.62 7.47
CA PHE A 52 0.06 -2.80 7.30
C PHE A 52 0.84 -1.65 7.91
N ASP A 53 2.00 -1.97 8.47
CA ASP A 53 2.93 -0.99 9.02
C ASP A 53 3.83 -0.50 7.89
N LEU A 54 3.72 0.79 7.55
CA LEU A 54 4.45 1.39 6.45
C LEU A 54 5.33 2.54 6.93
N PRO A 55 6.54 2.70 6.38
CA PRO A 55 7.38 3.83 6.73
C PRO A 55 6.73 5.12 6.26
N LYS A 56 6.79 6.17 7.09
CA LYS A 56 6.23 7.49 6.76
C LYS A 56 7.29 8.58 6.76
N VAL A 57 6.96 9.69 6.11
CA VAL A 57 7.73 10.92 6.27
C VAL A 57 7.62 11.36 7.74
N ALA A 58 8.74 11.44 8.45
CA ALA A 58 8.77 11.71 9.89
C ALA A 58 8.05 13.02 10.26
N ALA A 59 8.12 14.03 9.40
CA ALA A 59 7.44 15.31 9.58
C ALA A 59 5.90 15.22 9.48
N ASN A 60 5.35 14.18 8.84
CA ASN A 60 3.92 14.04 8.65
C ASN A 60 3.32 13.34 9.88
N ALA A 61 2.40 14.04 10.54
CA ALA A 61 1.55 13.47 11.58
C ALA A 61 0.23 12.98 10.97
N PHE A 62 -0.22 11.80 11.38
CA PHE A 62 -1.50 11.22 11.00
C PHE A 62 -2.37 11.04 12.24
N THR A 63 -3.64 11.40 12.12
CA THR A 63 -4.67 11.08 13.12
C THR A 63 -5.39 9.80 12.72
N LEU A 64 -6.11 9.18 13.67
CA LEU A 64 -6.99 8.05 13.37
C LEU A 64 -7.95 8.40 12.23
N GLY A 65 -7.98 7.58 11.18
CA GLY A 65 -8.82 7.76 10.00
C GLY A 65 -8.29 8.77 8.98
N ALA A 66 -7.11 9.38 9.20
CA ALA A 66 -6.50 10.27 8.23
C ALA A 66 -6.17 9.53 6.93
N VAL A 67 -6.43 10.17 5.79
CA VAL A 67 -6.08 9.60 4.48
C VAL A 67 -4.56 9.54 4.34
N VAL A 68 -4.07 8.37 3.95
CA VAL A 68 -2.65 8.12 3.72
C VAL A 68 -2.42 7.91 2.23
N TYR A 69 -1.46 8.66 1.69
CA TYR A 69 -0.98 8.54 0.34
C TYR A 69 0.41 7.91 0.34
N TRP A 70 0.78 7.29 -0.77
CA TRP A 70 2.08 6.69 -0.98
C TRP A 70 2.86 7.47 -2.03
N ASN A 71 4.07 7.86 -1.66
CA ASN A 71 5.03 8.42 -2.59
C ASN A 71 5.91 7.30 -3.16
N ALA A 72 5.69 6.94 -4.42
CA ALA A 72 6.43 5.86 -5.09
C ALA A 72 7.92 6.20 -5.30
N THR A 73 8.29 7.48 -5.32
CA THR A 73 9.67 7.94 -5.50
C THR A 73 10.48 7.82 -4.21
N SER A 74 9.94 8.30 -3.10
CA SER A 74 10.61 8.22 -1.79
C SER A 74 10.33 6.91 -1.05
N LYS A 75 9.37 6.10 -1.51
CA LYS A 75 8.86 4.88 -0.85
C LYS A 75 8.42 5.15 0.60
N LEU A 76 7.72 6.27 0.80
CA LEU A 76 7.22 6.68 2.11
C LEU A 76 5.74 7.06 2.04
N ALA A 77 5.02 6.77 3.12
CA ALA A 77 3.68 7.25 3.37
C ALA A 77 3.70 8.76 3.67
N THR A 78 2.78 9.49 3.04
CA THR A 78 2.62 10.95 3.12
C THR A 78 1.15 11.33 3.20
N SER A 79 0.86 12.50 3.76
CA SER A 79 -0.49 13.09 3.77
C SER A 79 -0.77 13.94 2.53
N THR A 80 0.23 14.15 1.68
CA THR A 80 0.11 14.95 0.45
C THR A 80 -0.56 14.15 -0.66
N ALA A 81 -1.73 14.59 -1.10
CA ALA A 81 -2.45 13.95 -2.20
C ALA A 81 -1.83 14.19 -3.59
N SER A 82 -1.35 15.41 -3.83
CA SER A 82 -0.88 15.82 -5.16
C SER A 82 0.31 14.98 -5.61
N GLY A 83 0.16 14.26 -6.72
CA GLY A 83 1.20 13.42 -7.31
C GLY A 83 1.49 12.11 -6.57
N ASN A 84 0.71 11.77 -5.54
CA ASN A 84 0.88 10.53 -4.77
C ASN A 84 -0.36 9.65 -4.88
N THR A 85 -0.15 8.34 -4.77
CA THR A 85 -1.23 7.37 -4.91
C THR A 85 -1.95 7.19 -3.58
N LYS A 86 -3.29 7.25 -3.57
CA LYS A 86 -4.06 6.96 -2.36
C LYS A 86 -3.84 5.50 -1.96
N LEU A 87 -3.35 5.28 -0.75
CA LEU A 87 -3.06 3.94 -0.24
C LEU A 87 -4.16 3.47 0.72
N GLY A 88 -4.61 4.37 1.60
CA GLY A 88 -5.72 4.06 2.47
C GLY A 88 -5.94 5.05 3.60
N VAL A 89 -6.26 4.55 4.79
CA VAL A 89 -6.50 5.37 5.98
C VAL A 89 -5.68 4.86 7.17
N ALA A 90 -5.20 5.79 8.00
CA ALA A 90 -4.48 5.44 9.21
C ALA A 90 -5.43 4.79 10.24
N VAL A 91 -5.02 3.68 10.85
CA VAL A 91 -5.82 3.00 11.90
C VAL A 91 -5.45 3.41 13.32
N GLU A 92 -4.42 4.22 13.47
CA GLU A 92 -4.00 4.77 14.75
C GLU A 92 -3.37 6.16 14.52
N ALA A 93 -3.25 6.94 15.59
CA ALA A 93 -2.53 8.20 15.54
C ALA A 93 -1.03 7.93 15.44
N ALA A 94 -0.39 8.47 14.40
CA ALA A 94 1.05 8.41 14.21
C ALA A 94 1.61 9.85 14.25
N PRO A 95 2.10 10.32 15.42
CA PRO A 95 2.60 11.69 15.56
C PRO A 95 3.83 11.94 14.68
N ALA A 96 4.18 13.22 14.53
CA ALA A 96 5.49 13.59 13.98
C ALA A 96 6.60 12.87 14.76
N ASP A 97 7.74 12.62 14.10
CA ASP A 97 8.90 11.87 14.63
C ASP A 97 8.73 10.35 14.77
N THR A 98 7.54 9.82 14.46
CA THR A 98 7.36 8.36 14.29
C THR A 98 7.83 7.93 12.90
N ALA A 99 8.61 6.85 12.81
CA ALA A 99 9.15 6.34 11.55
C ALA A 99 8.12 5.59 10.70
N SER A 100 7.02 5.13 11.29
CA SER A 100 6.00 4.36 10.59
C SER A 100 4.56 4.76 10.94
N VAL A 101 3.62 4.27 10.14
CA VAL A 101 2.18 4.42 10.30
C VAL A 101 1.48 3.13 9.92
N ARG A 102 0.51 2.70 10.73
CA ARG A 102 -0.36 1.60 10.37
C ARG A 102 -1.48 2.08 9.46
N VAL A 103 -1.50 1.57 8.23
CA VAL A 103 -2.46 1.97 7.20
C VAL A 103 -3.37 0.80 6.89
N ARG A 104 -4.68 1.03 7.00
CA ARG A 104 -5.68 0.16 6.42
C ARG A 104 -5.77 0.46 4.92
N LEU A 105 -5.41 -0.53 4.10
CA LEU A 105 -5.55 -0.43 2.66
C LEU A 105 -7.03 -0.22 2.30
N SER A 106 -7.29 0.82 1.52
CA SER A 106 -8.62 1.00 0.94
C SER A 106 -8.69 0.11 -0.29
N GLY A 107 -9.12 -1.14 -0.08
CA GLY A 107 -9.56 -1.99 -1.18
C GLY A 107 -10.59 -1.22 -2.02
N PHE A 108 -10.41 -1.25 -3.34
CA PHE A 108 -11.23 -0.54 -4.30
C PHE A 108 -12.66 -1.08 -4.38
#